data_AF-A0A0F8EWV9-F1
#
_entry.id   AF-A0A0F8EWV9-F1
#
_cell.length_a   1.000
_cell.length_b   1.000
_cell.length_c   1.000
_cell.angle_alpha   90.00
_cell.angle_beta   90.00
_cell.angle_gamma   90.00
#
_symmetry.space_group_name_H-M   'P 1'
#
loop_
_entity.id
_entity.type
_entity.pdbx_description
1 polymer ?
#
loop_
_entity_poly.entity_id
_entity_poly.type
_entity_poly.pdbx_seq_one_letter_code
_entity_poly.pdbx_strand_id
1 'polypeptide(L)' 'MVAREVWNTRVGFILAAIGSAVGLGNIWRFSYAAYENGGGAFLIPYFVALLTAGIPLMILEFGLGSKFLGSAPISLKTSV' A
#
# COMPACT_ATOMS: atom_id res chain seq x y z
N MET A 1 -23.68 4.32 -19.13
CA MET A 1 -22.61 4.13 -18.12
C MET A 1 -22.51 2.65 -17.85
N VAL A 2 -21.37 2.02 -18.20
CA VAL A 2 -21.12 0.61 -17.87
C VAL A 2 -21.01 0.50 -16.34
N ALA A 3 -21.84 -0.33 -15.72
CA ALA A 3 -21.73 -0.60 -14.30
C ALA A 3 -20.37 -1.26 -14.01
N ARG A 4 -19.60 -0.68 -13.08
CA ARG A 4 -18.32 -1.23 -12.64
C ARG A 4 -18.58 -2.44 -11.74
N GLU A 5 -17.89 -3.54 -12.00
CA GLU A 5 -17.94 -4.70 -11.12
C GLU A 5 -17.29 -4.34 -9.77
N VAL A 6 -18.02 -4.63 -8.70
CA VAL A 6 -17.60 -4.40 -7.32
C VAL A 6 -17.33 -5.74 -6.66
N TRP A 7 -16.30 -5.77 -5.81
CA TRP A 7 -15.93 -6.97 -5.06
C TRP A 7 -17.09 -7.40 -4.15
N ASN A 8 -17.50 -8.66 -4.28
CA ASN A 8 -18.60 -9.23 -3.51
C ASN A 8 -18.24 -9.38 -2.01
N THR A 9 -16.94 -9.55 -1.69
CA THR A 9 -16.46 -9.68 -0.31
C THR A 9 -15.33 -8.70 0.01
N ARG A 10 -15.44 -8.02 1.17
CA ARG A 10 -14.37 -7.14 1.69
C ARG A 10 -13.09 -7.92 1.97
N VAL A 11 -13.22 -9.16 2.46
CA VAL A 11 -12.08 -10.04 2.75
C VAL A 11 -11.32 -10.39 1.47
N GLY A 12 -12.02 -10.71 0.37
CA GLY A 12 -11.38 -10.98 -0.91
C GLY A 12 -10.60 -9.78 -1.44
N PHE A 13 -11.16 -8.58 -1.29
CA PHE A 13 -10.47 -7.34 -1.64
C PHE A 13 -9.20 -7.11 -0.81
N ILE A 14 -9.29 -7.27 0.51
CA ILE A 14 -8.14 -7.08 1.42
C ILE A 14 -7.04 -8.11 1.12
N LEU A 15 -7.40 -9.37 0.90
CA LEU A 15 -6.42 -10.43 0.57
C LEU A 15 -5.73 -10.17 -0.77
N ALA A 16 -6.46 -9.72 -1.79
CA ALA A 16 -5.87 -9.34 -3.08
C ALA A 16 -4.91 -8.14 -2.93
N ALA A 17 -5.29 -7.13 -2.14
CA ALA A 17 -4.44 -5.97 -1.86
C ALA A 17 -3.16 -6.37 -1.09
N ILE A 18 -3.27 -7.24 -0.08
CA ILE A 18 -2.13 -7.77 0.67
C ILE A 18 -1.23 -8.60 -0.25
N GLY A 19 -1.81 -9.47 -1.08
CA GLY A 19 -1.05 -10.27 -2.05
C GLY A 19 -0.30 -9.44 -3.08
N SER A 20 -0.85 -8.28 -3.46
CA SER A 20 -0.14 -7.31 -4.31
C SER A 20 0.96 -6.54 -3.57
N ALA A 21 0.78 -6.27 -2.28
CA ALA A 21 1.72 -5.49 -1.48
C ALA A 21 2.92 -6.33 -0.98
N VAL A 22 2.70 -7.62 -0.69
CA VAL A 22 3.73 -8.53 -0.17
C VAL A 22 4.38 -9.30 -1.32
N GLY A 23 5.54 -8.81 -1.76
CA GLY A 23 6.36 -9.46 -2.78
C GLY A 23 7.65 -10.10 -2.24
N LEU A 24 8.36 -10.78 -3.12
CA LEU A 24 9.69 -11.33 -2.85
C LEU A 24 10.67 -10.27 -2.30
N GLY A 25 10.61 -9.04 -2.81
CA GLY A 25 11.41 -7.92 -2.29
C GLY A 25 11.24 -7.66 -0.79
N ASN A 26 10.06 -7.92 -0.22
CA ASN A 26 9.81 -7.73 1.21
C ASN A 26 10.55 -8.74 2.09
N ILE A 27 10.90 -9.90 1.56
CA ILE A 27 11.59 -10.95 2.31
C ILE A 27 13.11 -10.73 2.24
N TRP A 28 13.64 -10.36 1.07
CA TRP A 28 15.10 -10.34 0.85
C TRP A 28 15.71 -8.97 1.10
N ARG A 29 15.10 -7.91 0.54
CA ARG A 29 15.60 -6.53 0.65
C ARG A 29 15.47 -6.00 2.08
N PHE A 30 14.37 -6.35 2.76
CA PHE A 30 14.19 -6.01 4.17
C PHE A 30 15.24 -6.69 5.05
N SER A 31 15.44 -8.00 4.88
CA SER A 31 16.42 -8.76 5.67
C SER A 31 17.84 -8.26 5.47
N TYR A 32 18.20 -7.93 4.23
CA TYR A 32 19.50 -7.34 3.91
C TYR A 32 19.68 -5.94 4.52
N ALA A 33 18.70 -5.04 4.33
CA ALA A 33 18.75 -3.69 4.87
C ALA A 33 18.76 -3.69 6.42
N ALA A 34 18.01 -4.58 7.06
CA ALA A 34 18.06 -4.76 8.50
C ALA A 34 19.46 -5.19 8.93
N TYR A 35 20.06 -6.19 8.27
CA TYR A 35 21.40 -6.67 8.61
C TYR A 35 22.47 -5.58 8.49
N GLU A 36 22.52 -4.83 7.38
CA GLU A 36 23.51 -3.75 7.17
C GLU A 36 23.32 -2.57 8.12
N ASN A 37 22.08 -2.21 8.46
CA ASN A 37 21.78 -1.03 9.29
C ASN A 37 21.70 -1.35 10.79
N GLY A 38 22.45 -2.34 11.27
CA GLY A 38 22.55 -2.66 12.70
C GLY A 38 21.48 -3.63 13.21
N GLY A 39 20.96 -4.51 12.34
CA GLY A 39 20.01 -5.56 12.67
C GLY A 39 18.69 -5.01 13.21
N GLY A 40 18.43 -5.27 14.50
CA GLY A 40 17.21 -4.84 15.18
C GLY A 40 17.10 -3.33 15.38
N ALA A 41 18.21 -2.57 15.38
CA ALA A 41 18.17 -1.12 15.53
C ALA A 41 17.50 -0.43 14.33
N PHE A 42 17.56 -1.04 13.14
CA PHE A 42 16.89 -0.57 11.92
C PHE A 42 15.36 -0.55 12.04
N LEU A 43 14.79 -1.35 12.95
CA LEU A 43 13.34 -1.39 13.15
C LEU A 43 12.78 -0.06 13.66
N ILE A 44 13.56 0.71 14.45
CA ILE A 44 13.12 1.98 15.02
C ILE A 44 12.79 3.01 13.91
N PRO A 45 13.73 3.40 13.02
CA PRO A 45 13.42 4.30 11.93
C PRO A 45 12.42 3.68 10.93
N TYR A 46 12.42 2.36 10.75
CA TYR A 46 11.44 1.67 9.90
C TYR A 46 10.00 1.87 10.41
N PHE A 47 9.75 1.68 11.71
CA PHE A 47 8.42 1.93 12.29
C PHE A 47 8.04 3.39 12.24
N VAL A 48 8.98 4.31 12.49
CA VAL A 48 8.71 5.75 12.38
C VAL A 48 8.30 6.11 10.95
N ALA A 49 9.03 5.64 9.93
CA ALA A 49 8.68 5.84 8.53
C ALA A 49 7.35 5.17 8.15
N LEU A 50 7.06 3.99 8.68
CA LEU A 50 5.80 3.30 8.47
C LEU A 50 4.61 4.08 9.03
N LEU A 51 4.72 4.61 10.24
CA LEU A 51 3.64 5.36 10.89
C LEU A 51 3.44 6.75 10.29
N THR A 52 4.51 7.41 9.87
CA THR A 52 4.47 8.80 9.36
C THR A 52 4.21 8.90 7.86
N ALA A 53 4.73 7.97 7.07
CA ALA A 53 4.59 7.99 5.62
C ALA A 53 3.81 6.77 5.11
N GLY A 54 4.13 5.56 5.57
CA GLY A 54 3.52 4.33 5.08
C GLY A 54 1.99 4.30 5.25
N ILE A 55 1.51 4.41 6.48
CA ILE A 55 0.07 4.37 6.79
C ILE A 55 -0.68 5.57 6.18
N PRO A 56 -0.20 6.82 6.31
CA PRO A 56 -0.92 7.97 5.75
C PRO A 56 -1.02 7.92 4.22
N LEU A 57 0.04 7.50 3.51
CA LEU A 57 0.00 7.33 2.06
C LEU A 57 -0.94 6.20 1.64
N MET A 58 -0.93 5.08 2.38
CA MET A 58 -1.83 3.97 2.12
C MET A 58 -3.31 4.37 2.27
N ILE A 59 -3.64 5.14 3.32
CA ILE A 59 -5.00 5.69 3.52
C ILE A 59 -5.37 6.66 2.38
N LEU A 60 -4.43 7.50 1.95
CA LEU A 60 -4.63 8.42 0.83
C LEU A 60 -4.95 7.66 -0.47
N GLU A 61 -4.15 6.66 -0.82
CA GLU A 61 -4.35 5.86 -2.04
C GLU A 61 -5.68 5.09 -2.02
N PHE A 62 -6.01 4.44 -0.90
CA PHE A 62 -7.30 3.75 -0.76
C PHE A 62 -8.49 4.70 -0.76
N GLY A 63 -8.34 5.89 -0.15
CA GLY A 63 -9.37 6.94 -0.15
C GLY A 63 -9.63 7.48 -1.55
N LEU A 64 -8.59 7.77 -2.31
CA LEU A 64 -8.69 8.20 -3.72
C LEU A 64 -9.28 7.11 -4.61
N GLY A 65 -8.82 5.86 -4.45
CA GLY A 65 -9.34 4.72 -5.21
C GLY A 65 -10.84 4.46 -4.95
N SER A 66 -11.26 4.58 -3.70
CA SER A 66 -12.67 4.40 -3.30
C SER A 66 -13.56 5.56 -3.74
N LYS A 67 -13.06 6.80 -3.71
CA LYS A 67 -13.83 8.00 -4.05
C LYS A 67 -14.04 8.18 -5.55
N PHE A 68 -13.02 7.92 -6.35
CA PHE A 68 -13.06 8.18 -7.79
C PHE A 68 -13.35 6.94 -8.64
N LEU A 69 -13.27 5.72 -8.06
CA LEU A 69 -13.54 4.42 -8.74
C LEU A 69 -12.88 4.30 -10.13
N GLY A 70 -11.77 5.02 -10.30
CA GLY A 70 -11.08 5.26 -11.56
C GLY A 70 -9.64 4.77 -11.48
N SER A 71 -9.09 4.39 -12.63
CA SER A 71 -7.67 4.04 -12.73
C SER A 71 -6.78 5.23 -12.33
N ALA A 72 -5.56 4.94 -11.87
CA ALA A 72 -4.60 5.92 -11.36
C ALA A 72 -4.54 7.26 -12.16
N PRO A 73 -4.47 7.27 -13.51
CA PRO A 73 -4.41 8.53 -14.27
C PRO A 73 -5.72 9.32 -14.31
N ILE A 74 -6.89 8.69 -14.13
CA ILE A 74 -8.20 9.36 -14.18
C ILE A 74 -8.53 9.97 -12.81
N SER A 75 -8.18 9.27 -11.73
CA SER A 75 -8.35 9.72 -10.36
C SER A 75 -7.50 10.97 -10.06
N LEU A 76 -6.23 10.96 -10.49
CA LEU A 76 -5.31 12.08 -10.27
C LEU A 76 -5.68 13.34 -11.05
N LYS A 77 -6.21 13.20 -12.28
CA LYS A 77 -6.66 14.34 -13.11
C LYS A 77 -7.94 14.99 -12.61
N THR A 78 -8.74 14.28 -11.81
CA THR A 78 -10.01 14.80 -11.26
C THR A 78 -9.81 15.43 -9.88
N SER A 79 -8.68 15.15 -9.21
CA SER A 79 -8.31 15.75 -7.92
C SER A 79 -7.58 17.10 -8.03
N VAL A 80 -7.33 17.59 -9.25
CA VAL A 80 -6.73 18.91 -9.56
C VAL A 80 -7.73 19.71 -10.37
#